data_AF-A0A0J7K128-F1
#
_entry.id   AF-A0A0J7K128-F1
#
_cell.length_a   1.000
_cell.length_b   1.000
_cell.length_c   1.000
_cell.angle_alpha   90.00
_cell.angle_beta   90.00
_cell.angle_gamma   90.00
#
_symmetry.space_group_name_H-M   'P 1'
#
loop_
_entity.id
_entity.type
_entity.pdbx_description
1 polymer ?
#
loop_
_entity_poly.entity_id
_entity_poly.type
_entity_poly.pdbx_seq_one_letter_code
_entity_poly.pdbx_strand_id
1 'polypeptide(L)'
;MEKRLLIDNKSCILVEFSNEEEALAIGYTCWLNETATEEELNNIIENKKEVEIVWPKCDVQSARKMKTILKGLTDEHWEVHAVKVFGFGDWTNMSTELDSLQKNNVLCTTKQNRHLIMKKSFDDTEYATCTSKQTDKSIKKV
;
A
#
# COMPACT_ATOMS: atom_id res chain seq x y z
N MET A 1 3.18 -5.68 25.27
CA MET A 1 3.10 -6.94 24.49
C MET A 1 1.78 -7.05 23.72
N GLU A 2 0.63 -6.67 24.29
CA GLU A 2 -0.69 -6.90 23.67
C GLU A 2 -0.99 -6.07 22.39
N LYS A 3 -0.47 -4.85 22.25
CA LYS A 3 -0.76 -3.96 21.10
C LYS A 3 -0.46 -4.64 19.75
N ARG A 4 0.64 -5.40 19.65
CA ARG A 4 1.11 -6.03 18.40
C ARG A 4 0.22 -7.18 17.92
N LEU A 5 -0.67 -7.67 18.78
CA LEU A 5 -1.62 -8.75 18.48
C LEU A 5 -2.97 -8.23 17.96
N LEU A 6 -3.18 -6.91 17.98
CA LEU A 6 -4.41 -6.24 17.51
C LEU A 6 -4.43 -6.09 15.99
N ILE A 7 -4.07 -7.16 15.27
CA ILE A 7 -4.02 -7.19 13.82
C ILE A 7 -5.43 -7.28 13.21
N ASP A 8 -5.70 -6.41 12.25
CA ASP A 8 -6.96 -6.34 11.50
C ASP A 8 -6.64 -6.12 10.01
N ASN A 9 -7.33 -6.87 9.14
CA ASN A 9 -7.26 -6.68 7.70
C ASN A 9 -7.77 -5.30 7.26
N LYS A 10 -8.44 -4.52 8.11
CA LYS A 10 -8.85 -3.15 7.81
C LYS A 10 -7.77 -2.10 8.12
N SER A 11 -6.74 -2.49 8.87
CA SER A 11 -5.73 -1.58 9.41
C SER A 11 -4.34 -2.09 9.09
N CYS A 12 -4.00 -2.00 7.81
CA CYS A 12 -2.75 -2.43 7.22
C CYS A 12 -1.93 -1.22 6.75
N ILE A 13 -0.62 -1.43 6.60
CA ILE A 13 0.34 -0.45 6.09
C ILE A 13 1.22 -1.08 5.03
N LEU A 14 1.58 -0.30 4.03
CA LEU A 14 2.60 -0.61 3.05
C LEU A 14 3.88 0.13 3.42
N VAL A 15 4.97 -0.59 3.59
CA VAL A 15 6.24 -0.05 4.08
C VAL A 15 7.41 -0.46 3.21
N GLU A 16 8.45 0.35 3.23
CA GLU A 16 9.78 0.08 2.66
C GLU A 16 10.81 0.04 3.77
N PHE A 17 11.62 -1.01 3.81
CA PHE A 17 12.68 -1.16 4.79
C PHE A 17 13.94 -0.41 4.35
N SER A 18 14.30 0.63 5.10
CA SER A 18 15.48 1.45 4.80
C SER A 18 16.79 0.67 4.98
N ASN A 19 16.77 -0.40 5.77
CA ASN A 19 17.94 -1.21 6.11
C ASN A 19 18.09 -2.49 5.28
N GLU A 20 17.09 -2.87 4.47
CA GLU A 20 17.06 -4.14 3.74
C GLU A 20 16.79 -3.91 2.25
N GLU A 21 17.76 -3.31 1.54
CA GLU A 21 17.71 -3.09 0.09
C GLU A 21 16.40 -2.45 -0.43
N GLU A 22 15.77 -1.59 0.37
CA GLU A 22 14.48 -0.96 0.03
C GLU A 22 13.36 -1.99 -0.25
N ALA A 23 13.39 -3.14 0.46
CA ALA A 23 12.36 -4.16 0.34
C ALA A 23 10.99 -3.60 0.74
N LEU A 24 10.00 -3.83 -0.12
CA LEU A 24 8.60 -3.45 0.13
C LEU A 24 7.84 -4.60 0.78
N ALA A 25 7.04 -4.29 1.80
CA ALA A 25 6.19 -5.28 2.46
C ALA A 25 4.90 -4.67 3.00
N ILE A 26 3.93 -5.54 3.28
CA ILE A 26 2.66 -5.19 3.92
C ILE A 26 2.66 -5.69 5.34
N GLY A 27 2.31 -4.81 6.27
CA GLY A 27 2.17 -5.11 7.68
C GLY A 27 0.88 -4.52 8.26
N TYR A 28 0.81 -4.45 9.58
CA TYR A 28 -0.33 -3.91 10.30
C TYR A 28 0.03 -2.60 11.00
N THR A 29 -0.90 -1.65 11.03
CA THR A 29 -0.69 -0.34 11.68
C THR A 29 -0.30 -0.49 13.16
N CYS A 30 -0.83 -1.51 13.85
CA CYS A 30 -0.56 -1.77 15.26
C CYS A 30 0.90 -2.14 15.57
N TRP A 31 1.70 -2.44 14.54
CA TRP A 31 3.13 -2.75 14.66
C TRP A 31 4.01 -1.50 14.67
N LEU A 32 3.47 -0.33 14.28
CA LEU A 32 4.15 0.94 14.49
C LEU A 32 4.33 1.17 15.99
N ASN A 33 5.53 1.64 16.36
CA ASN A 33 5.86 1.89 17.76
C ASN A 33 4.90 2.94 18.35
N GLU A 34 4.67 4.01 17.58
CA GLU A 34 3.69 5.06 17.90
C GLU A 34 2.28 4.64 17.48
N THR A 35 1.26 5.02 18.25
CA THR A 35 -0.13 4.94 17.78
C THR A 35 -0.35 6.06 16.78
N ALA A 36 -0.54 5.72 15.52
CA ALA A 36 -0.76 6.70 14.46
C ALA A 36 -2.25 6.72 14.07
N THR A 37 -2.87 7.88 14.25
CA THR A 37 -4.15 8.25 13.63
C THR A 37 -3.99 8.36 12.11
N GLU A 38 -5.09 8.39 11.37
CA GLU A 38 -5.03 8.58 9.91
C GLU A 38 -4.33 9.89 9.52
N GLU A 39 -4.51 10.98 10.29
CA GLU A 39 -3.84 12.26 10.05
C GLU A 39 -2.31 12.14 10.24
N GLU A 40 -1.86 11.45 11.27
CA GLU A 40 -0.44 11.20 11.52
C GLU A 40 0.17 10.29 10.45
N LEU A 41 -0.56 9.26 10.00
CA LEU A 41 -0.11 8.40 8.90
C LEU A 41 0.03 9.18 7.59
N ASN A 42 -0.94 10.04 7.27
CA ASN A 42 -0.85 10.92 6.10
C ASN A 42 0.36 11.85 6.20
N ASN A 43 0.60 12.45 7.37
CA ASN A 43 1.75 13.30 7.60
C ASN A 43 3.09 12.54 7.42
N ILE A 44 3.19 11.31 7.96
CA ILE A 44 4.36 10.44 7.76
C ILE A 44 4.62 10.18 6.28
N ILE A 45 3.56 9.87 5.51
CA ILE A 45 3.65 9.60 4.07
C ILE A 45 4.06 10.86 3.29
N GLU A 46 3.39 11.99 3.52
CA GLU A 46 3.63 13.24 2.80
C GLU A 46 5.05 13.78 3.03
N ASN A 47 5.53 13.70 4.28
CA ASN A 47 6.87 14.15 4.66
C ASN A 47 7.94 13.09 4.44
N LYS A 48 7.57 11.88 3.96
CA LYS A 48 8.48 10.73 3.79
C LYS A 48 9.31 10.45 5.04
N LYS A 49 8.66 10.56 6.21
CA LYS A 49 9.32 10.39 7.50
C LYS A 49 9.66 8.91 7.70
N GLU A 50 10.89 8.64 8.12
CA GLU A 50 11.28 7.32 8.62
C GLU A 50 10.74 7.13 10.03
N VAL A 51 10.10 5.98 10.26
CA VAL A 51 9.47 5.62 11.54
C VAL A 51 9.91 4.23 11.96
N GLU A 52 9.85 3.98 13.27
CA GLU A 52 10.16 2.67 13.83
C GLU A 52 8.93 1.75 13.78
N ILE A 53 9.16 0.54 13.30
CA ILE A 53 8.18 -0.55 13.30
C ILE A 53 8.75 -1.77 13.99
N VAL A 54 7.90 -2.53 14.66
CA VAL A 54 8.28 -3.83 15.24
C VAL A 54 7.74 -4.94 14.36
N TRP A 55 8.64 -5.68 13.73
CA TRP A 55 8.33 -6.64 12.68
C TRP A 55 8.64 -8.07 13.12
N PRO A 56 7.79 -9.06 12.78
CA PRO A 56 8.04 -10.44 13.13
C PRO A 56 9.01 -11.10 12.14
N LYS A 57 9.87 -12.00 12.62
CA LYS A 57 10.78 -12.85 11.82
C LYS A 57 10.06 -14.00 11.10
N CYS A 58 8.98 -13.67 10.41
CA CYS A 58 8.22 -14.63 9.62
C CYS A 58 7.47 -13.92 8.49
N ASP A 59 7.03 -14.71 7.50
CA ASP A 59 6.23 -14.18 6.40
C ASP A 59 4.92 -13.60 6.91
N VAL A 60 4.70 -12.31 6.62
CA VAL A 60 3.47 -11.62 7.00
C VAL A 60 2.34 -12.03 6.06
N GLN A 61 1.23 -12.45 6.66
CA GLN A 61 0.04 -12.90 5.94
C GLN A 61 -1.19 -12.16 6.44
N SER A 62 -2.34 -12.38 5.79
CA SER A 62 -3.62 -11.81 6.21
C SER A 62 -3.99 -12.17 7.65
N ALA A 63 -4.80 -11.33 8.28
CA ALA A 63 -4.98 -11.33 9.73
C ALA A 63 -5.49 -12.67 10.26
N ARG A 64 -6.33 -13.35 9.47
CA ARG A 64 -6.86 -14.68 9.83
C ARG A 64 -5.74 -15.71 10.00
N LYS A 65 -4.77 -15.75 9.09
CA LYS A 65 -3.64 -16.69 9.16
C LYS A 65 -2.62 -16.22 10.18
N MET A 66 -2.33 -14.92 10.17
CA MET A 66 -1.34 -14.30 11.04
C MET A 66 -1.71 -14.45 12.52
N LYS A 67 -2.99 -14.37 12.89
CA LYS A 67 -3.45 -14.60 14.28
C LYS A 67 -3.04 -15.97 14.83
N THR A 68 -2.94 -17.01 14.00
CA THR A 68 -2.48 -18.33 14.43
C THR A 68 -0.97 -18.36 14.62
N ILE A 69 -0.23 -17.72 13.71
CA ILE A 69 1.24 -17.63 13.76
C ILE A 69 1.67 -16.84 15.00
N LEU A 70 1.04 -15.67 15.24
CA LEU A 70 1.35 -14.78 16.36
C LEU A 70 1.23 -15.44 17.74
N LYS A 71 0.39 -16.46 17.90
CA LYS A 71 0.28 -17.21 19.17
C LYS A 71 1.54 -17.99 19.53
N GLY A 72 2.33 -18.37 18.53
CA GLY A 72 3.58 -19.09 18.71
C GLY A 72 4.81 -18.18 18.80
N LEU A 73 4.65 -16.87 18.56
CA LEU A 73 5.77 -15.93 18.60
C LEU A 73 5.98 -15.40 20.02
N THR A 74 7.20 -15.52 20.51
CA THR A 74 7.72 -14.85 21.71
C THR A 74 8.42 -13.55 21.31
N ASP A 75 8.82 -12.72 22.28
CA ASP A 75 9.46 -11.42 22.02
C ASP A 75 10.76 -11.52 21.19
N GLU A 76 11.49 -12.63 21.28
CA GLU A 76 12.74 -12.86 20.51
C GLU A 76 12.52 -12.98 18.99
N HIS A 77 11.27 -13.21 18.57
CA HIS A 77 10.87 -13.31 17.18
C HIS A 77 10.50 -11.94 16.57
N TRP A 78 10.64 -10.87 17.33
CA TRP A 78 10.32 -9.51 16.87
C TRP A 78 11.58 -8.66 16.83
N GLU A 79 11.75 -7.93 15.73
CA GLU A 79 12.85 -7.00 15.54
C GLU A 79 12.34 -5.60 15.24
N VAL A 80 13.13 -4.60 15.61
CA VAL A 80 12.83 -3.20 15.33
C VAL A 80 13.51 -2.82 14.03
N HIS A 81 12.73 -2.25 13.11
CA HIS A 81 13.22 -1.76 11.83
C HIS A 81 12.84 -0.30 11.64
N ALA A 82 13.68 0.42 10.90
CA ALA A 82 13.35 1.73 10.35
C ALA A 82 12.68 1.54 8.99
N VAL A 83 11.50 2.15 8.82
CA VAL A 83 10.72 2.04 7.59
C VAL A 83 10.17 3.37 7.14
N LYS A 84 9.93 3.48 5.82
CA LYS A 84 9.10 4.54 5.23
C LYS A 84 7.72 3.98 4.94
N VAL A 85 6.68 4.69 5.36
CA VAL A 85 5.30 4.31 5.08
C VAL A 85 4.90 4.91 3.73
N PHE A 86 4.32 4.07 2.87
CA PHE A 86 3.92 4.42 1.51
C PHE A 86 2.39 4.46 1.32
N GLY A 87 1.67 3.78 2.20
CA GLY A 87 0.22 3.72 2.18
C GLY A 87 -0.34 3.03 3.40
N PHE A 88 -1.62 3.24 3.65
CA PHE A 88 -2.38 2.52 4.67
C PHE A 88 -3.80 2.24 4.17
N GLY A 89 -4.44 1.21 4.73
CA GLY A 89 -5.79 0.81 4.34
C GLY A 89 -6.05 -0.66 4.64
N ASP A 90 -7.00 -1.27 3.93
CA ASP A 90 -7.24 -2.70 4.07
C ASP A 90 -6.19 -3.57 3.35
N TRP A 91 -6.08 -4.82 3.79
CA TRP A 91 -5.11 -5.81 3.31
C TRP A 91 -5.16 -6.00 1.80
N THR A 92 -6.37 -6.07 1.22
CA THR A 92 -6.54 -6.33 -0.22
C THR A 92 -6.05 -5.15 -1.05
N ASN A 93 -6.41 -3.94 -0.63
CA ASN A 93 -5.93 -2.73 -1.27
C ASN A 93 -4.40 -2.63 -1.16
N MET A 94 -3.83 -2.81 0.04
CA MET A 94 -2.38 -2.77 0.22
C MET A 94 -1.65 -3.87 -0.56
N SER A 95 -2.24 -5.06 -0.71
CA SER A 95 -1.71 -6.14 -1.56
C SER A 95 -1.66 -5.74 -3.03
N THR A 96 -2.72 -5.11 -3.51
CA THR A 96 -2.78 -4.62 -4.89
C THR A 96 -1.77 -3.49 -5.15
N GLU A 97 -1.58 -2.61 -4.17
CA GLU A 97 -0.60 -1.52 -4.19
C GLU A 97 0.84 -2.06 -4.23
N LEU A 98 1.16 -3.03 -3.37
CA LEU A 98 2.46 -3.71 -3.35
C LEU A 98 2.76 -4.35 -4.71
N ASP A 99 1.81 -5.12 -5.26
CA ASP A 99 1.95 -5.77 -6.57
C ASP A 99 2.20 -4.73 -7.68
N SER A 100 1.48 -3.59 -7.61
CA SER A 100 1.61 -2.51 -8.59
C SER A 100 2.99 -1.85 -8.50
N LEU A 101 3.50 -1.65 -7.28
CA LEU A 101 4.83 -1.10 -7.05
C LEU A 101 5.92 -2.04 -7.54
N GLN A 102 5.84 -3.33 -7.18
CA GLN A 102 6.83 -4.32 -7.60
C GLN A 102 6.86 -4.52 -9.12
N LYS A 103 5.71 -4.42 -9.80
CA LYS A 103 5.63 -4.59 -11.27
C LYS A 103 5.98 -3.32 -12.03
N ASN A 104 5.57 -2.15 -11.55
CA ASN A 104 5.56 -0.92 -12.33
C ASN A 104 6.37 0.24 -11.74
N ASN A 105 6.88 0.12 -10.51
CA ASN A 105 7.44 1.22 -9.70
C ASN A 105 6.47 2.41 -9.55
N VAL A 106 5.16 2.16 -9.43
CA VAL A 106 4.14 3.21 -9.25
C VAL A 106 3.22 2.89 -8.07
N LEU A 107 3.10 3.85 -7.13
CA LEU A 107 2.15 3.83 -6.00
C LEU A 107 0.77 4.26 -6.48
N CYS A 108 -0.28 3.45 -6.41
CA CYS A 108 -1.64 3.82 -6.85
C CYS A 108 -2.43 4.63 -5.78
N THR A 109 -1.87 4.81 -4.58
CA THR A 109 -2.53 5.41 -3.41
C THR A 109 -2.94 6.88 -3.57
N THR A 110 -2.35 7.64 -4.50
CA THR A 110 -2.73 9.05 -4.74
C THR A 110 -3.60 9.20 -5.99
N LYS A 111 -4.54 10.16 -5.97
CA LYS A 111 -5.41 10.47 -7.12
C LYS A 111 -4.62 10.76 -8.41
N GLN A 112 -3.44 11.36 -8.27
CA GLN A 112 -2.54 11.65 -9.39
C GLN A 112 -1.91 10.38 -9.96
N ASN A 113 -1.50 9.46 -9.10
CA ASN A 113 -0.87 8.22 -9.54
C ASN A 113 -1.86 7.25 -10.19
N ARG A 114 -3.15 7.27 -9.81
CA ARG A 114 -4.22 6.54 -10.54
C ARG A 114 -4.25 6.87 -12.03
N HIS A 115 -4.00 8.14 -12.40
CA HIS A 115 -4.00 8.57 -13.80
C HIS A 115 -2.75 8.09 -14.56
N LEU A 116 -1.60 7.98 -13.88
CA LEU A 116 -0.36 7.44 -14.46
C LEU A 116 -0.49 5.94 -14.77
N ILE A 117 -1.13 5.17 -13.90
CA ILE A 117 -1.37 3.74 -14.12
C ILE A 117 -2.34 3.53 -15.28
N MET A 118 -3.43 4.31 -15.35
CA MET A 118 -4.34 4.26 -16.51
C MET A 118 -3.61 4.60 -17.81
N LYS A 119 -2.71 5.60 -17.82
CA LYS A 119 -1.91 5.90 -19.02
C LYS A 119 -0.96 4.76 -19.41
N LYS A 120 -0.24 4.17 -18.44
CA LYS A 120 0.69 3.07 -18.72
C LYS A 120 -0.04 1.82 -19.25
N SER A 121 -1.29 1.58 -18.83
CA SER A 121 -2.13 0.49 -19.36
C SER A 121 -2.65 0.69 -20.79
N PHE A 122 -2.44 1.87 -21.40
CA PHE A 122 -2.83 2.14 -22.79
C PHE A 122 -1.66 2.01 -23.79
N ASP A 123 -0.42 1.85 -23.32
CA ASP A 123 0.76 1.85 -24.21
C ASP A 123 1.30 0.44 -24.55
N ASP A 124 0.70 -0.65 -24.05
CA ASP A 124 1.04 -2.01 -24.50
C ASP A 124 0.22 -2.43 -25.73
N THR A 125 0.75 -2.02 -26.89
CA THR A 125 0.71 -2.64 -28.23
C THR A 125 -0.61 -3.02 -28.94
N GLU A 126 -0.70 -2.45 -30.15
CA GLU A 126 -1.27 -2.97 -31.40
C GLU A 126 -2.77 -2.79 -31.73
N TYR A 127 -2.97 -1.84 -32.66
CA TYR A 127 -4.03 -1.68 -33.65
C TYR A 127 -5.31 -2.55 -33.52
N ALA A 128 -6.41 -1.88 -33.17
CA ALA A 128 -7.68 -2.07 -33.86
C ALA A 128 -8.26 -0.69 -34.19
N THR A 129 -8.06 -0.24 -35.43
CA THR A 129 -8.87 0.84 -36.02
C THR A 129 -10.33 0.47 -35.95
N CYS A 130 -11.15 1.24 -35.24
CA CYS A 130 -12.57 1.34 -35.52
C CYS A 130 -13.09 2.74 -35.13
N THR A 131 -12.95 3.63 -36.11
CA THR A 131 -13.87 4.72 -36.47
C THR A 131 -14.35 5.67 -35.37
N SER A 132 -13.82 6.89 -35.46
CA SER A 132 -14.47 8.15 -35.11
C SER A 132 -16.00 8.14 -35.32
N LYS A 133 -16.76 8.50 -34.28
CA LYS A 133 -18.06 9.16 -34.47
C LYS A 133 -17.92 10.63 -34.13
N GLN A 134 -18.12 11.40 -35.19
CA GLN A 134 -18.17 12.84 -35.24
C GLN A 134 -19.18 13.41 -34.24
N THR A 135 -18.82 14.57 -33.71
CA THR A 135 -19.71 15.59 -33.16
C THR A 135 -20.84 15.92 -34.12
N ASP A 136 -22.04 16.18 -33.62
CA ASP A 136 -22.92 17.15 -34.28
C ASP A 136 -23.63 18.05 -33.27
N LYS A 137 -23.34 19.35 -33.42
CA LYS A 137 -24.15 20.46 -32.90
C LYS A 137 -25.38 20.57 -33.79
N SER A 138 -26.54 20.82 -33.20
CA SER A 138 -27.61 21.53 -33.91
C SER A 138 -28.41 22.39 -32.95
N ILE A 139 -28.11 23.68 -33.01
CA ILE A 139 -28.95 24.80 -32.59
C ILE A 139 -30.05 24.94 -33.64
N LYS A 140 -31.32 25.02 -33.23
CA LYS A 140 -32.40 25.57 -34.07
C LYS A 140 -32.88 26.89 -33.47
N LYS A 141 -32.66 27.98 -34.22
CA LYS A 141 -33.48 29.19 -34.20
C LYS A 141 -34.55 29.03 -35.28
N VAL A 142 -35.81 29.30 -34.93
CA VAL A 142 -36.70 30.24 -35.62
C VAL A 142 -37.58 30.86 -34.54
#